data_AF-A0A662YNH1-F1
#
_entry.id   AF-A0A662YNH1-F1
#
_cell.length_a   1.000
_cell.length_b   1.000
_cell.length_c   1.000
_cell.angle_alpha   90.00
_cell.angle_beta   90.00
_cell.angle_gamma   90.00
#
_symmetry.space_group_name_H-M   'P 1'
#
loop_
_entity.id
_entity.type
_entity.pdbx_description
1 polymer ?
#
loop_
_entity_poly.entity_id
_entity_poly.type
_entity_poly.pdbx_seq_one_letter_code
_entity_poly.pdbx_strand_id
1 'polypeptide(L)'
;MQLERPEQAVAGVPNLVEADYSYWTLGYALSQQGALKLLRAEPLGKMLPVDEFLPVMFNKHPVKKYMEHFEPRELLAFSAEPLLLFPTHYTGDAGYVSDTETSTIWDNEGVETDWDRQHSQRSRKARQQGHISTAGQNHVDSPGATARDEL
;
A
#
# COMPACT_ATOMS: atom_id res chain seq x y z
N MET A 1 -5.09 -2.92 9.63
CA MET A 1 -4.02 -3.55 10.44
C MET A 1 -2.71 -3.43 9.67
N GLN A 2 -1.88 -2.42 9.96
CA GLN A 2 -0.55 -2.24 9.32
C GLN A 2 0.49 -3.11 10.04
N LEU A 3 1.41 -3.74 9.30
CA LEU A 3 2.50 -4.53 9.88
C LEU A 3 3.39 -3.62 10.76
N GLU A 4 3.84 -4.13 11.90
CA GLU A 4 4.49 -3.34 12.95
C GLU A 4 5.88 -2.79 12.61
N ARG A 5 6.43 -3.11 11.43
CA ARG A 5 7.83 -2.83 11.08
C ARG A 5 7.92 -1.69 10.07
N PRO A 6 8.92 -0.81 10.17
CA PRO A 6 9.16 0.21 9.16
C PRO A 6 9.57 -0.43 7.82
N GLU A 7 9.16 0.20 6.71
CA GLU A 7 9.58 -0.20 5.36
C GLU A 7 11.11 -0.14 5.23
N GLN A 8 11.68 -1.08 4.47
CA GLN A 8 13.12 -1.25 4.34
C GLN A 8 13.64 -0.61 3.05
N ALA A 9 14.64 0.28 3.15
CA ALA A 9 15.27 0.89 1.98
C ALA A 9 15.99 -0.15 1.10
N VAL A 10 15.91 0.03 -0.22
CA VAL A 10 16.64 -0.78 -1.19
C VAL A 10 18.06 -0.26 -1.32
N ALA A 11 19.05 -1.11 -1.01
CA ALA A 11 20.45 -0.72 -1.04
C ALA A 11 20.88 -0.24 -2.42
N GLY A 12 21.52 0.94 -2.47
CA GLY A 12 22.06 1.52 -3.70
C GLY A 12 21.02 2.14 -4.65
N VAL A 13 19.73 2.14 -4.29
CA VAL A 13 18.67 2.78 -5.09
C VAL A 13 18.00 3.89 -4.27
N PRO A 14 18.20 5.17 -4.62
CA PRO A 14 17.57 6.26 -3.89
C PRO A 14 16.06 6.21 -4.08
N ASN A 15 15.34 6.67 -3.04
CA ASN A 15 13.89 6.82 -3.06
C ASN A 15 13.09 5.53 -3.32
N LEU A 16 13.66 4.36 -2.99
CA LEU A 16 13.03 3.08 -3.17
C LEU A 16 13.09 2.25 -1.89
N VAL A 17 11.95 1.67 -1.50
CA VAL A 17 11.81 0.76 -0.36
C VAL A 17 11.17 -0.55 -0.80
N GLU A 18 11.36 -1.62 -0.04
CA GLU A 18 10.54 -2.83 -0.16
C GLU A 18 9.08 -2.48 0.15
N ALA A 19 8.18 -2.84 -0.76
CA ALA A 19 6.77 -2.54 -0.58
C ALA A 19 6.20 -3.30 0.63
N ASP A 20 5.39 -2.60 1.42
CA ASP A 20 4.51 -3.22 2.41
C ASP A 20 3.05 -3.22 1.91
N TYR A 21 2.17 -3.83 2.68
CA TYR A 21 0.76 -3.89 2.39
C TYR A 21 0.12 -2.48 2.29
N SER A 22 -0.70 -2.28 1.25
CA SER A 22 -1.42 -1.05 0.99
C SER A 22 -2.90 -1.33 0.76
N TYR A 23 -3.76 -0.70 1.56
CA TYR A 23 -5.22 -0.66 1.35
C TYR A 23 -5.63 0.19 0.13
N TRP A 24 -4.66 0.72 -0.62
CA TRP A 24 -4.91 1.60 -1.76
C TRP A 24 -3.88 1.35 -2.86
N THR A 25 -4.21 0.46 -3.81
CA THR A 25 -3.37 0.15 -4.97
C THR A 25 -3.83 0.97 -6.17
N LEU A 26 -3.50 2.27 -6.19
CA LEU A 26 -3.91 3.19 -7.25
C LEU A 26 -3.17 3.01 -8.57
N GLY A 27 -1.90 2.61 -8.51
CA GLY A 27 -1.05 2.52 -9.69
C GLY A 27 0.20 1.71 -9.40
N TYR A 28 0.60 0.91 -10.37
CA TYR A 28 1.81 0.10 -10.32
C TYR A 28 2.37 -0.10 -11.72
N ALA A 29 3.68 -0.28 -11.80
CA ALA A 29 4.35 -0.76 -13.01
C ALA A 29 4.72 -2.23 -12.81
N LEU A 30 4.57 -3.04 -13.86
CA LEU A 30 4.79 -4.47 -13.80
C LEU A 30 5.76 -4.89 -14.91
N SER A 31 6.84 -5.57 -14.53
CA SER A 31 7.72 -6.20 -15.51
C SER A 31 7.05 -7.44 -16.11
N GLN A 32 7.47 -7.84 -17.31
CA GLN A 32 6.99 -9.08 -17.93
C GLN A 32 7.20 -10.29 -17.01
N GLN A 33 8.36 -10.39 -16.35
CA GLN A 33 8.64 -11.46 -15.41
C GLN A 33 7.71 -11.41 -14.19
N GLY A 34 7.41 -10.22 -13.67
CA GLY A 34 6.43 -10.01 -12.60
C GLY A 34 5.05 -10.50 -13.01
N ALA A 35 4.58 -10.14 -14.21
CA ALA A 35 3.30 -10.62 -14.75
C ALA A 35 3.25 -12.14 -14.86
N LEU A 36 4.33 -12.77 -15.35
CA LEU A 36 4.42 -14.23 -15.42
C LEU A 36 4.44 -14.91 -14.04
N LYS A 37 4.97 -14.26 -13.00
CA LYS A 37 4.89 -14.77 -11.63
C LYS A 37 3.46 -14.70 -11.09
N LEU A 38 2.75 -13.60 -11.34
CA LEU A 38 1.34 -13.45 -10.95
C LEU A 38 0.44 -14.50 -11.62
N LEU A 39 0.62 -14.73 -12.93
CA LEU A 39 -0.17 -15.71 -13.68
C LEU A 39 0.08 -17.15 -13.22
N ARG A 40 1.30 -17.48 -12.78
CA ARG A 40 1.66 -18.80 -12.26
C ARG A 40 0.91 -19.20 -10.99
N ALA A 41 0.35 -18.25 -10.26
CA ALA A 41 -0.50 -18.53 -9.10
C ALA A 41 -1.95 -18.93 -9.48
N GLU A 42 -2.26 -18.97 -10.77
CA GLU A 42 -3.57 -19.29 -11.34
C GLU A 42 -4.72 -18.44 -10.74
N PRO A 43 -4.61 -17.10 -10.73
CA PRO A 43 -5.54 -16.24 -10.00
C PRO A 43 -6.96 -16.21 -10.59
N LEU A 44 -7.13 -16.55 -11.87
CA LEU A 44 -8.43 -16.48 -12.55
C LEU A 44 -9.47 -17.46 -11.96
N GLY A 45 -9.02 -18.55 -11.34
CA GLY A 45 -9.90 -19.49 -10.63
C GLY A 45 -10.15 -19.13 -9.15
N LYS A 46 -9.50 -18.07 -8.65
CA LYS A 46 -9.44 -17.69 -7.23
C LYS A 46 -9.52 -16.16 -7.12
N MET A 47 -10.68 -15.60 -7.49
CA MET A 47 -10.83 -14.14 -7.55
C MET A 47 -10.61 -13.49 -6.19
N LEU A 48 -9.63 -12.59 -6.14
CA LEU A 48 -9.29 -11.75 -5.00
C LEU A 48 -9.04 -10.32 -5.54
N PRO A 49 -9.49 -9.25 -4.85
CA PRO A 49 -9.20 -7.88 -5.24
C PRO A 49 -7.69 -7.66 -5.43
N VAL A 50 -7.30 -6.77 -6.36
CA VAL A 50 -5.90 -6.61 -6.76
C VAL A 50 -5.00 -6.12 -5.62
N ASP A 51 -5.54 -5.24 -4.77
CA ASP A 51 -4.91 -4.69 -3.57
C ASP A 51 -4.75 -5.73 -2.44
N GLU A 52 -5.53 -6.80 -2.45
CA GLU A 52 -5.34 -7.96 -1.58
C GLU A 52 -4.42 -9.01 -2.24
N PHE A 53 -4.53 -9.21 -3.55
CA PHE A 53 -3.77 -10.22 -4.29
C PHE A 53 -2.29 -9.89 -4.41
N LEU A 54 -1.91 -8.65 -4.74
CA LEU A 54 -0.50 -8.30 -4.89
C LEU A 54 0.28 -8.54 -3.59
N PRO A 55 -0.15 -8.05 -2.40
CA PRO A 55 0.56 -8.29 -1.15
C PRO A 55 0.59 -9.76 -0.72
N VAL A 56 -0.39 -10.57 -1.13
CA VAL A 56 -0.25 -12.03 -1.02
C VAL A 56 0.99 -12.47 -1.78
N MET A 57 1.09 -12.11 -3.06
CA MET A 57 2.16 -12.59 -3.95
C MET A 57 3.57 -12.15 -3.56
N PHE A 58 3.73 -11.08 -2.77
CA PHE A 58 5.02 -10.63 -2.21
C PHE A 58 5.15 -10.85 -0.68
N ASN A 59 4.32 -11.72 -0.09
CA ASN A 59 4.38 -12.16 1.31
C ASN A 59 4.25 -11.04 2.37
N LYS A 60 3.45 -10.02 2.11
CA LYS A 60 3.16 -8.93 3.06
C LYS A 60 1.69 -8.82 3.44
N HIS A 61 0.84 -9.75 3.00
CA HIS A 61 -0.57 -9.73 3.34
C HIS A 61 -0.82 -9.97 4.85
N PRO A 62 -1.64 -9.15 5.54
CA PRO A 62 -1.89 -9.32 6.97
C PRO A 62 -2.75 -10.56 7.30
N VAL A 63 -3.62 -10.96 6.36
CA VAL A 63 -4.51 -12.12 6.54
C VAL A 63 -3.87 -13.38 5.97
N LYS A 64 -3.37 -14.26 6.84
CA LYS A 64 -2.71 -15.53 6.46
C LYS A 64 -3.60 -16.46 5.62
N LYS A 65 -4.90 -16.51 5.93
CA LYS A 65 -5.87 -17.35 5.21
C LYS A 65 -5.87 -17.07 3.70
N TYR A 66 -5.67 -15.81 3.29
CA TYR A 66 -5.62 -15.48 1.85
C TYR A 66 -4.35 -16.02 1.21
N MET A 67 -3.22 -15.99 1.92
CA MET A 67 -1.94 -16.46 1.42
C MET A 67 -1.94 -17.97 1.13
N GLU A 68 -2.67 -18.76 1.90
CA GLU A 68 -2.77 -20.23 1.76
C GLU A 68 -3.26 -20.69 0.38
N HIS A 69 -3.97 -19.83 -0.35
CA HIS A 69 -4.57 -20.16 -1.65
C HIS A 69 -3.65 -19.89 -2.85
N PHE A 70 -2.55 -19.17 -2.66
CA PHE A 70 -1.68 -18.71 -3.74
C PHE A 70 -0.24 -19.11 -3.48
N GLU A 71 0.31 -19.90 -4.42
CA GLU A 71 1.71 -20.28 -4.52
C GLU A 71 2.06 -20.41 -6.02
N PRO A 72 3.32 -20.18 -6.44
CA PRO A 72 4.45 -19.73 -5.63
C PRO A 72 4.47 -18.20 -5.39
N ARG A 73 4.67 -17.76 -4.14
CA ARG A 73 4.72 -16.33 -3.76
C ARG A 73 6.14 -15.74 -3.86
N GLU A 74 6.61 -15.54 -5.09
CA GLU A 74 7.99 -15.09 -5.39
C GLU A 74 8.05 -13.67 -5.99
N LEU A 75 6.98 -12.89 -5.89
CA LEU A 75 6.94 -11.54 -6.44
C LEU A 75 7.83 -10.62 -5.59
N LEU A 76 8.69 -9.85 -6.26
CA LEU A 76 9.40 -8.74 -5.63
C LEU A 76 8.58 -7.48 -5.86
N ALA A 77 8.36 -6.70 -4.81
CA ALA A 77 7.57 -5.48 -4.88
C ALA A 77 8.32 -4.35 -4.17
N PHE A 78 8.25 -3.16 -4.77
CA PHE A 78 8.92 -1.97 -4.29
C PHE A 78 7.96 -0.78 -4.31
N SER A 79 8.17 0.17 -3.40
CA SER A 79 7.44 1.43 -3.34
C SER A 79 8.42 2.59 -3.44
N ALA A 80 7.94 3.71 -3.98
CA ALA A 80 8.66 4.97 -3.90
C ALA A 80 8.63 5.50 -2.46
N GLU A 81 9.72 6.17 -2.06
CA GLU A 81 9.84 6.87 -0.79
C GLU A 81 10.50 8.25 -1.01
N PRO A 82 9.81 9.38 -0.75
CA PRO A 82 8.45 9.47 -0.23
C PRO A 82 7.39 9.01 -1.25
N LEU A 83 6.17 8.76 -0.77
CA LEU A 83 5.04 8.41 -1.63
C LEU A 83 4.79 9.51 -2.66
N LEU A 84 4.58 9.12 -3.91
CA LEU A 84 4.25 10.04 -5.00
C LEU A 84 2.81 10.56 -4.93
N LEU A 85 1.91 9.74 -4.37
CA LEU A 85 0.49 10.04 -4.19
C LEU A 85 0.04 9.52 -2.82
N PHE A 86 -0.75 10.32 -2.12
CA PHE A 86 -1.33 9.96 -0.82
C PHE A 86 -2.70 10.63 -0.66
N PRO A 87 -3.62 10.05 0.14
CA PRO A 87 -4.93 10.65 0.37
C PRO A 87 -4.82 12.01 1.08
N THR A 88 -5.73 12.92 0.75
CA THR A 88 -5.90 14.17 1.52
C THR A 88 -6.54 13.91 2.88
N HIS A 89 -7.39 12.88 2.97
CA HIS A 89 -8.07 12.43 4.19
C HIS A 89 -8.00 10.90 4.26
N TYR A 90 -7.71 10.36 5.45
CA TYR A 90 -7.72 8.93 5.70
C TYR A 90 -9.05 8.49 6.32
N THR A 91 -9.38 7.19 6.25
CA THR A 91 -10.53 6.62 6.95
C THR A 91 -10.51 7.04 8.43
N GLY A 92 -11.62 7.62 8.88
CA GLY A 92 -11.80 8.16 10.24
C GLY A 92 -11.37 9.63 10.43
N ASP A 93 -10.79 10.28 9.42
CA ASP A 93 -10.51 11.72 9.47
C ASP A 93 -11.79 12.54 9.30
N ALA A 94 -11.82 13.71 9.96
CA ALA A 94 -12.91 14.67 9.75
C ALA A 94 -12.94 15.11 8.27
N GLY A 95 -14.10 15.00 7.63
CA GLY A 95 -14.24 15.30 6.20
C GLY A 95 -13.86 14.16 5.26
N TYR A 96 -13.48 12.98 5.78
CA TYR A 96 -13.34 11.77 4.96
C TYR A 96 -14.67 11.38 4.31
N VAL A 97 -14.64 11.10 3.01
CA VAL A 97 -15.79 10.65 2.22
C VAL A 97 -15.37 9.43 1.41
N SER A 98 -16.17 8.36 1.43
CA SER A 98 -15.95 7.16 0.63
C SER A 98 -17.26 6.69 0.01
N ASP A 99 -17.21 6.40 -1.28
CA ASP A 99 -18.31 5.80 -2.05
C ASP A 99 -18.35 4.26 -1.93
N THR A 100 -17.28 3.64 -1.43
CA THR A 100 -17.14 2.18 -1.34
C THR A 100 -17.28 1.64 0.08
N GLU A 101 -16.78 2.34 1.09
CA GLU A 101 -16.82 1.87 2.49
C GLU A 101 -18.23 1.93 3.09
N THR A 102 -19.10 2.80 2.58
CA THR A 102 -20.46 3.04 3.11
C THR A 102 -21.56 2.38 2.28
N SER A 103 -21.21 1.52 1.33
CA SER A 103 -22.18 0.85 0.47
C SER A 103 -22.94 -0.22 1.27
N THR A 104 -24.27 -0.20 1.20
CA THR A 104 -25.10 -1.24 1.78
C THR A 104 -24.99 -2.52 0.95
N ILE A 105 -25.08 -3.68 1.59
CA ILE A 105 -25.21 -4.94 0.85
C ILE A 105 -26.53 -4.87 0.09
N TRP A 106 -26.47 -5.19 -1.21
CA TRP A 106 -27.57 -5.14 -2.18
C TRP A 106 -28.96 -5.39 -1.56
N ASP A 107 -29.90 -4.50 -1.84
CA ASP A 107 -31.31 -4.53 -1.38
C ASP A 107 -31.55 -4.51 0.14
N ASN A 108 -30.61 -3.98 0.94
CA ASN A 108 -30.83 -3.83 2.38
C ASN A 108 -30.35 -2.47 2.92
N GLU A 109 -31.05 -1.41 2.53
CA GLU A 109 -30.82 -0.03 3.01
C GLU A 109 -31.02 0.15 4.53
N GLY A 110 -31.59 -0.84 5.22
CA GLY A 110 -31.82 -0.81 6.66
C GLY A 110 -30.62 -1.21 7.53
N VAL A 111 -29.51 -1.62 6.93
CA VAL A 111 -28.30 -2.07 7.66
C VAL A 111 -27.15 -1.10 7.37
N GLU A 112 -26.74 -0.34 8.39
CA GLU A 112 -25.52 0.47 8.32
C GLU A 112 -24.29 -0.44 8.17
N THR A 113 -23.49 -0.20 7.14
CA THR A 113 -22.26 -0.94 6.82
C THR A 113 -21.01 -0.11 7.12
N ASP A 114 -20.97 0.56 8.28
CA ASP A 114 -19.80 1.34 8.74
C ASP A 114 -18.70 0.44 9.33
N TRP A 115 -18.31 -0.61 8.61
CA TRP A 115 -17.39 -1.65 9.10
C TRP A 115 -15.98 -1.13 9.35
N ASP A 116 -15.54 -0.08 8.63
CA ASP A 116 -14.14 0.39 8.65
C ASP A 116 -13.90 1.70 9.42
N ARG A 117 -14.94 2.42 9.86
CA ARG A 117 -14.76 3.72 10.55
C ARG A 117 -14.09 3.63 11.92
N GLN A 118 -14.11 2.47 12.57
CA GLN A 118 -13.50 2.30 13.89
C GLN A 118 -11.96 2.22 13.84
N HIS A 119 -11.36 2.01 12.66
CA HIS A 119 -9.92 1.92 12.51
C HIS A 119 -9.37 3.16 11.80
N SER A 120 -9.14 4.23 12.58
CA SER A 120 -8.38 5.39 12.11
C SER A 120 -7.04 4.94 11.51
N GLN A 121 -6.90 5.05 10.18
CA GLN A 121 -5.64 4.74 9.48
C GLN A 121 -4.57 5.82 9.71
N ARG A 122 -4.90 6.89 10.46
CA ARG A 122 -4.08 8.09 10.64
C ARG A 122 -2.74 7.86 11.36
N SER A 123 -2.47 6.68 11.91
CA SER A 123 -1.50 6.62 13.02
C SER A 123 -0.04 6.34 12.66
N ARG A 124 0.32 5.72 11.52
CA ARG A 124 1.74 5.33 11.30
C ARG A 124 2.35 5.57 9.92
N LYS A 125 1.69 5.30 8.79
CA LYS A 125 2.34 5.45 7.46
C LYS A 125 2.81 6.88 7.19
N ALA A 126 1.97 7.88 7.48
CA ALA A 126 2.35 9.29 7.38
C ALA A 126 3.48 9.70 8.35
N ARG A 127 3.58 9.05 9.52
CA ARG A 127 4.65 9.32 10.52
C ARG A 127 5.96 8.59 10.18
N GLN A 128 5.90 7.42 9.54
CA GLN A 128 7.08 6.63 9.13
C GLN A 128 7.79 7.24 7.91
N GLN A 129 7.07 7.87 6.99
CA GLN A 129 7.64 8.59 5.83
C GLN A 129 8.68 9.66 6.23
N GLY A 130 8.46 10.34 7.36
CA GLY A 130 9.42 11.32 7.89
C GLY A 130 10.71 10.71 8.47
N HIS A 131 10.68 9.45 8.90
CA HIS A 131 11.80 8.77 9.57
C HIS A 131 12.70 7.96 8.62
N ILE A 132 12.16 7.41 7.53
CA ILE A 132 12.96 6.64 6.56
C ILE A 132 13.82 7.59 5.69
N SER A 133 13.31 8.79 5.45
CA SER A 133 14.01 9.87 4.75
C SER A 133 15.41 10.19 5.32
N THR A 134 15.67 9.94 6.61
CA THR A 134 17.00 10.15 7.22
C THR A 134 17.94 8.95 7.07
N ALA A 135 17.41 7.73 6.89
CA ALA A 135 18.21 6.52 6.70
C ALA A 135 18.55 6.26 5.21
N GLY A 136 17.77 6.82 4.29
CA GLY A 136 17.98 6.74 2.83
C GLY A 136 18.78 7.90 2.22
N GLN A 137 19.27 8.84 3.03
CA GLN A 137 20.16 9.92 2.58
C GLN A 137 21.55 9.35 2.28
N ASN A 138 21.72 8.79 1.08
CA ASN A 138 23.03 8.79 0.47
C ASN A 138 23.36 10.25 0.16
N HIS A 139 24.35 10.81 0.88
CA HIS A 139 24.88 12.15 0.68
C HIS A 139 25.20 12.34 -0.81
N VAL A 140 24.36 13.08 -1.52
CA VAL A 140 24.70 13.65 -2.82
C VAL A 140 24.85 15.14 -2.57
N ASP A 141 26.10 15.58 -2.39
CA ASP A 141 26.43 17.00 -2.33
C ASP A 141 26.04 17.64 -3.67
N SER A 142 25.01 18.48 -3.66
CA SER A 142 24.80 19.51 -4.69
C SER A 142 23.95 20.66 -4.12
N PRO A 143 24.26 21.92 -4.47
CA PRO A 143 23.89 23.07 -3.66
C PRO A 143 22.49 23.61 -4.00
N GLY A 144 21.73 23.87 -2.94
CA GLY A 144 20.78 24.97 -2.81
C GLY A 144 19.75 25.18 -3.94
N ALA A 145 18.52 24.72 -3.71
CA ALA A 145 17.35 25.35 -4.30
C ALA A 145 16.21 25.35 -3.28
N THR A 146 16.06 26.49 -2.63
CA THR A 146 14.86 26.89 -1.90
C THR A 146 13.67 26.99 -2.87
N ALA A 147 12.62 26.22 -2.64
CA ALA A 147 11.28 26.60 -3.06
C ALA A 147 10.27 25.87 -2.16
N ARG A 148 9.75 26.64 -1.20
CA ARG A 148 8.41 26.41 -0.65
C ARG A 148 7.42 26.56 -1.80
N ASP A 149 6.49 25.64 -1.94
CA ASP A 149 5.16 26.02 -2.40
C ASP A 149 4.14 25.12 -1.72
N GLU A 150 3.30 25.80 -0.96
CA GLU A 150 2.08 25.32 -0.33
C GLU A 150 0.97 25.31 -1.39
N LEU A 151 0.19 24.24 -1.46
CA LEU A 151 -1.21 24.25 -1.86
C LEU A 151 -1.98 23.27 -0.97
#